data_AF-A0A4S2FXC6-F1
#
_entry.id   AF-A0A4S2FXC6-F1
#
_cell.length_a   1.000
_cell.length_b   1.000
_cell.length_c   1.000
_cell.angle_alpha   90.00
_cell.angle_beta   90.00
_cell.angle_gamma   90.00
#
_symmetry.space_group_name_H-M   'P 1'
#
loop_
_entity.id
_entity.type
_entity.pdbx_description
1 polymer ?
#
loop_
_entity_poly.entity_id
_entity_poly.type
_entity_poly.pdbx_seq_one_letter_code
_entity_poly.pdbx_strand_id
1 'polypeptide(L)'
;MVQEKKAKTASLIITVVILLGSFIYVPDWSVIGVSKGCSLVARMGYSLFHVSLFHALINAWCLLGIVFLYNISIWRLLTAYIVAVLVPEFLLSDVPTVGLSCVCYVLLGSLIFEVKRKLYFQICMALYIAVGFFFPAVNAIIHVYGYLAGLMVGLLNAPLSCFKR
;
A
#
# COMPACT_ATOMS: atom_id res chain seq x y z
N MET A 1 22.11 -0.99 -0.27
CA MET A 1 22.53 0.24 -0.98
C MET A 1 22.01 0.37 -2.43
N VAL A 2 22.44 -0.44 -3.42
CA VAL A 2 21.97 -0.26 -4.82
C VAL A 2 20.47 -0.50 -4.99
N GLN A 3 19.93 -1.57 -4.37
CA GLN A 3 18.50 -1.90 -4.45
C GLN A 3 17.62 -0.88 -3.72
N GLU A 4 18.11 -0.28 -2.63
CA GLU A 4 17.42 0.82 -1.93
C GLU A 4 17.41 2.10 -2.76
N LYS A 5 18.53 2.44 -3.42
CA LYS A 5 18.58 3.59 -4.31
C LYS A 5 17.56 3.46 -5.44
N LYS A 6 17.45 2.26 -6.04
CA LYS A 6 16.41 1.95 -7.04
C LYS A 6 15.00 2.11 -6.47
N ALA A 7 14.73 1.62 -5.25
CA ALA A 7 13.43 1.79 -4.60
C ALA A 7 13.07 3.26 -4.35
N LYS A 8 14.03 4.06 -3.87
CA LYS A 8 13.85 5.51 -3.66
C LYS A 8 13.55 6.24 -4.97
N THR A 9 14.33 5.97 -6.03
CA THR A 9 14.08 6.53 -7.36
C THR A 9 12.71 6.12 -7.89
N ALA A 10 12.35 4.83 -7.81
CA ALA A 10 11.03 4.35 -8.23
C ALA A 10 9.90 5.02 -7.45
N SER A 11 10.05 5.19 -6.13
CA SER A 11 9.04 5.80 -5.27
C SER A 11 8.83 7.29 -5.56
N LEU A 12 9.91 8.02 -5.90
CA LEU A 12 9.82 9.40 -6.36
C LEU A 12 9.09 9.49 -7.71
N ILE A 13 9.39 8.59 -8.66
CA ILE A 13 8.69 8.52 -9.95
C ILE A 13 7.20 8.21 -9.73
N ILE A 14 6.87 7.19 -8.92
CA ILE A 14 5.49 6.84 -8.56
C ILE A 14 4.79 8.05 -7.94
N THR A 15 5.46 8.78 -7.04
CA THR A 15 4.92 9.99 -6.42
C THR A 15 4.56 11.05 -7.47
N VAL A 16 5.47 11.36 -8.39
CA VAL A 16 5.20 12.31 -9.48
C VAL A 16 4.01 11.83 -10.32
N VAL A 17 3.99 10.55 -10.71
CA VAL A 17 2.91 9.95 -11.51
C VAL A 17 1.56 10.08 -10.81
N ILE A 18 1.46 9.74 -9.52
CA ILE A 18 0.17 9.78 -8.82
C ILE A 18 -0.30 11.20 -8.54
N LEU A 19 0.62 12.15 -8.33
CA LEU A 19 0.27 13.55 -8.13
C LEU A 19 -0.22 14.18 -9.43
N LEU A 20 0.47 13.96 -10.55
CA LEU A 20 0.01 14.40 -11.86
C LEU A 20 -1.30 13.69 -12.26
N GLY A 21 -1.39 12.39 -12.01
CA GLY A 21 -2.58 11.58 -12.26
C GLY A 21 -3.80 12.03 -11.48
N SER A 22 -3.62 12.66 -10.31
CA SER A 22 -4.73 13.18 -9.51
C SER A 22 -5.47 14.38 -10.14
N PHE A 23 -4.91 14.97 -11.20
CA PHE A 23 -5.57 16.02 -11.99
C PHE A 23 -6.31 15.48 -13.21
N ILE A 24 -6.18 14.19 -13.52
CA ILE A 24 -6.88 13.57 -14.65
C ILE A 24 -8.35 13.42 -14.26
N TYR A 25 -9.24 14.01 -15.06
CA TYR A 25 -10.68 13.80 -14.89
C TYR A 25 -11.05 12.38 -15.31
N VAL A 26 -11.59 11.61 -14.37
CA VAL A 26 -12.10 10.25 -14.61
C VAL A 26 -13.61 10.27 -14.35
N PRO A 27 -14.44 10.24 -15.40
CA PRO A 27 -15.89 10.27 -15.25
C PRO A 27 -16.47 8.97 -14.68
N ASP A 28 -15.80 7.84 -14.94
CA ASP A 28 -16.22 6.53 -14.47
C ASP A 28 -15.04 5.76 -13.87
N TRP A 29 -15.08 5.60 -12.54
CA TRP A 29 -14.07 4.87 -11.79
C TRP A 29 -14.13 3.35 -12.01
N SER A 30 -15.20 2.79 -12.57
CA SER A 30 -15.33 1.35 -12.81
C SER A 30 -14.32 0.81 -13.83
N VAL A 31 -13.83 1.67 -14.71
CA VAL A 31 -12.87 1.31 -15.76
C VAL A 31 -11.46 1.07 -15.20
N ILE A 32 -11.10 1.79 -14.13
CA ILE A 32 -9.72 1.83 -13.59
C ILE A 32 -9.60 1.43 -12.11
N GLY A 33 -10.69 1.50 -11.36
CA GLY A 33 -10.74 1.15 -9.94
C GLY A 33 -10.92 -0.34 -9.73
N VAL A 34 -10.40 -0.83 -8.60
CA VAL A 34 -10.55 -2.23 -8.22
C VAL A 34 -11.90 -2.43 -7.54
N SER A 35 -12.70 -3.35 -8.08
CA SER A 35 -14.02 -3.79 -7.58
C SER A 35 -14.25 -5.26 -7.96
N LYS A 36 -15.34 -5.86 -7.47
CA LYS A 36 -15.73 -7.23 -7.88
C LYS A 36 -15.86 -7.34 -9.40
N GLY A 37 -15.39 -8.44 -9.98
CA GLY A 37 -15.43 -8.68 -11.43
C GLY A 37 -14.57 -7.73 -12.28
N CYS A 38 -13.74 -6.86 -11.69
CA CYS A 38 -12.92 -5.92 -12.46
C CYS A 38 -11.85 -6.64 -13.29
N SER A 39 -11.44 -5.99 -14.39
CA SER A 39 -10.40 -6.51 -15.28
C SER A 39 -9.02 -6.52 -14.62
N LEU A 40 -8.10 -7.32 -15.16
CA LEU A 40 -6.70 -7.30 -14.73
C LEU A 40 -6.07 -5.90 -14.91
N VAL A 41 -6.50 -5.14 -15.92
CA VAL A 41 -6.03 -3.77 -16.17
C VAL A 41 -6.40 -2.86 -15.00
N ALA A 42 -7.63 -2.94 -14.50
CA ALA A 42 -8.06 -2.18 -13.32
C ALA A 42 -7.26 -2.58 -12.07
N ARG A 43 -7.01 -3.88 -11.87
CA ARG A 43 -6.17 -4.40 -10.77
C ARG A 43 -4.74 -3.90 -10.80
N MET A 44 -4.15 -3.72 -11.99
CA MET A 44 -2.82 -3.14 -12.15
C MET A 44 -2.84 -1.61 -12.03
N GLY A 45 -3.89 -0.95 -12.53
CA GLY A 45 -3.95 0.50 -12.65
C GLY A 45 -4.40 1.24 -11.39
N TYR A 46 -5.25 0.64 -10.55
CA TYR A 46 -5.97 1.39 -9.51
C TYR A 46 -5.07 2.13 -8.51
N SER A 47 -3.85 1.61 -8.25
CA SER A 47 -2.89 2.22 -7.34
C SER A 47 -2.30 3.55 -7.86
N LEU A 48 -2.39 3.81 -9.17
CA LEU A 48 -1.84 5.01 -9.80
C LEU A 48 -2.82 6.19 -9.81
N PHE A 49 -4.11 5.93 -9.64
CA PHE A 49 -5.15 6.95 -9.66
C PHE A 49 -5.65 7.28 -8.26
N HIS A 50 -6.14 8.51 -8.07
CA HIS A 50 -6.62 9.00 -6.80
C HIS A 50 -7.82 9.91 -7.03
N VAL A 51 -8.83 9.81 -6.16
CA VAL A 51 -10.05 10.63 -6.23
C VAL A 51 -9.83 12.13 -6.00
N SER A 52 -8.69 12.51 -5.42
CA SER A 52 -8.32 13.91 -5.18
C SER A 52 -6.81 14.06 -4.99
N LEU A 53 -6.32 15.29 -5.20
CA LEU A 53 -4.93 15.66 -4.90
C LEU A 53 -4.57 15.41 -3.42
N PHE A 54 -5.50 15.70 -2.50
CA PHE A 54 -5.27 15.47 -1.07
C PHE A 54 -5.05 13.98 -0.76
N HIS A 55 -5.85 13.09 -1.33
CA HIS A 55 -5.66 11.64 -1.19
C HIS A 55 -4.31 11.20 -1.78
N ALA A 56 -3.94 11.72 -2.96
CA ALA A 56 -2.64 11.44 -3.57
C ALA A 56 -1.47 11.92 -2.70
N LEU A 57 -1.57 13.11 -2.09
CA LEU A 57 -0.55 13.66 -1.20
C LEU A 57 -0.34 12.81 0.06
N ILE A 58 -1.41 12.33 0.68
CA ILE A 58 -1.30 11.44 1.85
C ILE A 58 -0.61 10.13 1.46
N ASN A 59 -1.00 9.53 0.34
CA ASN A 59 -0.38 8.28 -0.13
C ASN A 59 1.08 8.48 -0.55
N ALA A 60 1.40 9.60 -1.20
CA ALA A 60 2.77 9.98 -1.54
C ALA A 60 3.63 10.17 -0.28
N TRP A 61 3.12 10.93 0.69
CA TRP A 61 3.78 11.15 1.97
C TRP A 61 4.05 9.83 2.69
N CYS A 62 3.06 8.92 2.72
CA CYS A 62 3.19 7.61 3.32
C CYS A 62 4.26 6.76 2.61
N LEU A 63 4.18 6.63 1.28
CA LEU A 63 5.17 5.87 0.48
C LEU A 63 6.59 6.40 0.70
N LEU A 64 6.78 7.71 0.54
CA LEU A 64 8.09 8.34 0.70
C LEU A 64 8.60 8.21 2.13
N GLY A 65 7.73 8.42 3.13
CA GLY A 65 8.08 8.21 4.53
C GLY A 65 8.59 6.80 4.79
N ILE A 66 7.90 5.78 4.29
CA ILE A 66 8.33 4.38 4.45
C ILE A 66 9.68 4.14 3.76
N VAL A 67 9.81 4.53 2.50
CA VAL A 67 10.99 4.19 1.67
C VAL A 67 12.24 5.00 2.03
N PHE A 68 12.09 6.19 2.62
CA PHE A 68 13.22 7.01 3.07
C PHE A 68 13.62 6.75 4.53
N LEU A 69 12.67 6.37 5.41
CA LEU A 69 12.97 6.06 6.81
C LEU A 69 13.46 4.62 7.01
N TYR A 70 13.05 3.68 6.14
CA TYR A 70 13.40 2.27 6.25
C TYR A 70 14.20 1.79 5.03
N ASN A 71 14.97 0.70 5.22
CA ASN A 71 15.76 0.09 4.16
C ASN A 71 14.88 -0.78 3.25
N ILE A 72 14.06 -0.12 2.42
CA ILE A 72 13.19 -0.79 1.46
C ILE A 72 13.96 -1.10 0.18
N SER A 73 14.03 -2.38 -0.19
CA SER A 73 14.56 -2.82 -1.48
C SER A 73 13.51 -2.68 -2.60
N ILE A 74 13.97 -2.55 -3.85
CA ILE A 74 13.05 -2.52 -5.00
C ILE A 74 12.18 -3.78 -5.09
N TRP A 75 12.71 -4.93 -4.68
CA TRP A 75 11.97 -6.20 -4.67
C TRP A 75 10.86 -6.21 -3.63
N ARG A 76 11.08 -5.59 -2.47
CA ARG A 76 10.04 -5.43 -1.45
C ARG A 76 8.94 -4.48 -1.90
N LEU A 77 9.32 -3.38 -2.57
CA LEU A 77 8.37 -2.48 -3.22
C LEU A 77 7.55 -3.18 -4.30
N LEU A 78 8.20 -3.97 -5.16
CA LEU A 78 7.54 -4.75 -6.20
C LEU A 78 6.61 -5.82 -5.59
N THR A 79 7.05 -6.49 -4.53
CA THR A 79 6.21 -7.46 -3.80
C THR A 79 4.97 -6.79 -3.23
N ALA A 80 5.12 -5.61 -2.62
CA ALA A 80 3.99 -4.86 -2.09
C ALA A 80 2.99 -4.46 -3.18
N TYR A 81 3.48 -4.06 -4.35
CA TYR A 81 2.63 -3.80 -5.51
C TYR A 81 1.92 -5.06 -6.01
N ILE A 82 2.64 -6.19 -6.18
CA ILE A 82 2.04 -7.46 -6.61
C ILE A 82 0.94 -7.90 -5.64
N VAL A 83 1.19 -7.83 -4.33
CA VAL A 83 0.18 -8.17 -3.30
C VAL A 83 -1.07 -7.29 -3.43
N ALA A 84 -0.90 -6.00 -3.74
CA ALA A 84 -2.00 -5.07 -3.97
C ALA A 84 -2.79 -5.41 -5.27
N VAL A 85 -2.11 -5.80 -6.35
CA VAL A 85 -2.77 -6.28 -7.58
C VAL A 85 -3.59 -7.56 -7.32
N LEU A 86 -3.07 -8.43 -6.44
CA LEU A 86 -3.64 -9.74 -6.12
C LEU A 86 -4.68 -9.72 -4.99
N VAL A 87 -5.23 -8.56 -4.62
CA VAL A 87 -6.33 -8.49 -3.63
C VAL A 87 -7.43 -9.50 -3.99
N PRO A 88 -7.78 -10.44 -3.10
CA PRO A 88 -8.77 -11.47 -3.38
C PRO A 88 -10.15 -10.87 -3.71
N GLU A 89 -10.84 -11.45 -4.68
CA GLU A 89 -12.13 -10.94 -5.16
C GLU A 89 -13.20 -10.90 -4.06
N PHE A 90 -13.20 -11.86 -3.14
CA PHE A 90 -14.16 -11.89 -2.03
C PHE A 90 -13.97 -10.75 -1.01
N LEU A 91 -12.85 -10.02 -1.06
CA LEU A 91 -12.57 -8.84 -0.23
C LEU A 91 -12.90 -7.52 -0.93
N LEU A 92 -13.23 -7.56 -2.22
CA LEU A 92 -13.55 -6.36 -3.00
C LEU A 92 -15.02 -5.98 -2.81
N SER A 93 -15.28 -4.67 -2.79
CA SER A 93 -16.63 -4.09 -2.85
C SER A 93 -17.12 -3.92 -4.29
N ASP A 94 -18.42 -3.68 -4.46
CA ASP A 94 -18.98 -3.27 -5.75
C ASP A 94 -18.61 -1.82 -6.11
N VAL A 95 -18.31 -0.99 -5.09
CA VAL A 95 -17.80 0.36 -5.27
C VAL A 95 -16.31 0.31 -5.67
N PRO A 96 -15.92 0.90 -6.82
CA PRO A 96 -14.53 0.93 -7.26
C PRO A 96 -13.62 1.66 -6.29
N THR A 97 -12.47 1.04 -5.99
CA THR A 97 -11.44 1.64 -5.13
C THR A 97 -10.23 2.03 -5.97
N VAL A 98 -9.69 3.24 -5.73
CA VAL A 98 -8.42 3.70 -6.28
C VAL A 98 -7.51 4.19 -5.16
N GLY A 99 -6.21 4.15 -5.39
CA GLY A 99 -5.20 4.71 -4.51
C GLY A 99 -4.12 3.71 -4.11
N LEU A 100 -2.94 4.26 -3.82
CA LEU A 100 -1.71 3.52 -3.52
C LEU A 100 -1.66 2.95 -2.09
N SER A 101 -2.64 3.29 -1.25
CA SER A 101 -2.63 2.96 0.19
C SER A 101 -2.47 1.46 0.49
N CYS A 102 -3.02 0.56 -0.33
CA CYS A 102 -2.80 -0.89 -0.15
C CYS A 102 -1.32 -1.27 -0.21
N VAL A 103 -0.57 -0.73 -1.18
CA VAL A 103 0.89 -0.94 -1.30
C VAL A 103 1.59 -0.45 -0.03
N CYS A 104 1.20 0.72 0.47
CA CYS A 104 1.76 1.29 1.70
C CYS A 104 1.50 0.39 2.91
N TYR A 105 0.29 -0.15 3.06
CA TYR A 105 -0.03 -1.08 4.15
C TYR A 105 0.73 -2.40 4.04
N VAL A 106 0.96 -2.94 2.84
CA VAL A 106 1.82 -4.13 2.65
C VAL A 106 3.26 -3.83 3.08
N LEU A 107 3.80 -2.68 2.68
CA LEU A 107 5.14 -2.27 3.12
C LEU A 107 5.21 -2.12 4.64
N LEU A 108 4.25 -1.42 5.26
CA LEU A 108 4.18 -1.24 6.71
C LEU A 108 4.06 -2.56 7.47
N GLY A 109 3.19 -3.47 7.00
CA GLY A 109 3.04 -4.81 7.59
C GLY A 109 4.35 -5.60 7.52
N SER A 110 5.05 -5.51 6.40
CA SER A 110 6.32 -6.24 6.23
C SER A 110 7.41 -5.78 7.20
N LEU A 111 7.33 -4.57 7.76
CA LEU A 111 8.34 -4.00 8.65
C LEU A 111 8.28 -4.49 10.10
N ILE A 112 7.32 -5.36 10.46
CA ILE A 112 7.08 -5.81 11.84
C ILE A 112 8.33 -6.31 12.59
N PHE A 113 9.29 -6.97 11.89
CA PHE A 113 10.51 -7.48 12.51
C PHE A 113 11.67 -6.48 12.53
N GLU A 114 11.58 -5.38 11.77
CA GLU A 114 12.64 -4.36 11.64
C GLU A 114 12.43 -3.19 12.61
N VAL A 115 11.20 -2.99 13.10
CA VAL A 115 10.89 -1.93 14.05
C VAL A 115 11.32 -2.30 15.48
N LYS A 116 11.94 -1.35 16.19
CA LYS A 116 12.40 -1.56 17.58
C LYS A 116 11.23 -1.76 18.56
N ARG A 117 10.20 -0.90 18.48
CA ARG A 117 9.04 -0.91 19.39
C ARG A 117 7.84 -1.60 18.73
N LYS A 118 7.90 -2.93 18.59
CA LYS A 118 6.91 -3.73 17.85
C LYS A 118 5.47 -3.51 18.31
N LEU A 119 5.20 -3.58 19.62
CA LEU A 119 3.84 -3.39 20.15
C LEU A 119 3.30 -1.99 19.87
N TYR A 120 4.13 -0.96 20.07
CA TYR A 120 3.76 0.42 19.76
C TYR A 120 3.41 0.58 18.28
N PHE A 121 4.24 0.02 17.39
CA PHE A 121 3.99 0.04 15.96
C PHE A 121 2.67 -0.66 15.60
N GLN A 122 2.41 -1.84 16.16
CA GLN A 122 1.15 -2.58 15.93
C GLN A 122 -0.08 -1.79 16.41
N ILE A 123 -0.01 -1.14 17.56
CA ILE A 123 -1.08 -0.27 18.07
C ILE A 123 -1.30 0.91 17.11
N CYS A 124 -0.24 1.56 16.64
CA CYS A 124 -0.37 2.64 15.65
C CYS A 124 -1.02 2.15 14.35
N MET A 125 -0.64 0.96 13.84
CA MET A 125 -1.22 0.40 12.62
C MET A 125 -2.70 0.04 12.82
N ALA A 126 -3.05 -0.56 13.95
CA ALA A 126 -4.44 -0.84 14.31
C ALA A 126 -5.28 0.44 14.37
N LEU A 127 -4.75 1.52 14.96
CA LEU A 127 -5.41 2.82 15.00
C LEU A 127 -5.60 3.41 13.60
N TYR A 128 -4.59 3.41 12.74
CA TYR A 128 -4.72 3.95 11.38
C TYR A 128 -5.74 3.18 10.52
N ILE A 129 -5.76 1.85 10.65
CA ILE A 129 -6.77 1.01 9.98
C ILE A 129 -8.16 1.30 10.56
N ALA A 130 -8.30 1.37 11.90
CA ALA A 130 -9.56 1.67 12.56
C ALA A 130 -10.14 3.01 12.10
N VAL A 131 -9.31 4.05 12.00
CA VAL A 131 -9.72 5.36 11.46
C VAL A 131 -10.32 5.22 10.06
N GLY A 132 -9.76 4.37 9.20
CA GLY A 132 -10.29 4.10 7.86
C GLY A 132 -11.74 3.59 7.84
N PHE A 133 -12.19 2.89 8.88
CA PHE A 133 -13.59 2.42 8.98
C PHE A 133 -14.58 3.55 9.29
N PHE A 134 -14.12 4.71 9.76
CA PHE A 134 -14.97 5.87 10.05
C PHE A 134 -15.10 6.86 8.88
N PHE A 135 -14.32 6.66 7.80
CA PHE A 135 -14.35 7.54 6.62
C PHE A 135 -15.03 6.85 5.43
N PRO A 136 -16.12 7.41 4.88
CA PRO A 136 -16.93 6.74 3.84
C PRO A 136 -16.21 6.58 2.49
N ALA A 137 -15.12 7.32 2.28
CA ALA A 137 -14.31 7.25 1.06
C ALA A 137 -13.06 6.37 1.20
N VAL A 138 -12.97 5.55 2.26
CA VAL A 138 -11.81 4.71 2.56
C VAL A 138 -12.22 3.24 2.54
N ASN A 139 -11.55 2.45 1.70
CA ASN A 139 -11.72 1.00 1.70
C ASN A 139 -10.83 0.35 2.78
N ALA A 140 -11.32 0.35 4.02
CA ALA A 140 -10.60 -0.18 5.16
C ALA A 140 -10.33 -1.70 5.07
N ILE A 141 -11.17 -2.45 4.36
CA ILE A 141 -10.97 -3.91 4.16
C ILE A 141 -9.72 -4.17 3.32
N ILE A 142 -9.50 -3.40 2.25
CA ILE A 142 -8.27 -3.49 1.45
C ILE A 142 -7.04 -3.11 2.29
N HIS A 143 -7.17 -2.18 3.24
CA HIS A 143 -6.08 -1.83 4.16
C HIS A 143 -5.75 -2.96 5.12
N VAL A 144 -6.77 -3.61 5.71
CA VAL A 144 -6.60 -4.81 6.55
C VAL A 144 -5.88 -5.91 5.75
N TYR A 145 -6.36 -6.21 4.55
CA TYR A 145 -5.73 -7.21 3.67
C TYR A 145 -4.26 -6.87 3.40
N GLY A 146 -3.99 -5.64 2.93
CA GLY A 146 -2.65 -5.20 2.60
C GLY A 146 -1.72 -5.33 3.80
N TYR A 147 -2.16 -4.90 4.98
CA TYR A 147 -1.38 -5.00 6.20
C TYR A 147 -1.09 -6.45 6.60
N LEU A 148 -2.10 -7.32 6.65
CA LEU A 148 -1.95 -8.73 7.01
C LEU A 148 -1.06 -9.49 6.02
N ALA A 149 -1.24 -9.26 4.71
CA ALA A 149 -0.37 -9.82 3.69
C ALA A 149 1.07 -9.31 3.85
N GLY A 150 1.24 -8.03 4.18
CA GLY A 150 2.52 -7.45 4.58
C GLY A 150 3.15 -8.16 5.77
N LEU A 151 2.39 -8.42 6.84
CA LEU A 151 2.88 -9.17 8.01
C LEU A 151 3.42 -10.55 7.59
N MET A 152 2.72 -11.24 6.69
CA MET A 152 3.18 -12.53 6.15
C MET A 152 4.48 -12.38 5.36
N VAL A 153 4.59 -11.37 4.50
CA VAL A 153 5.85 -11.06 3.78
C VAL A 153 6.98 -10.80 4.78
N GLY A 154 6.72 -10.04 5.84
CA GLY A 154 7.70 -9.78 6.91
C GLY A 154 8.12 -11.06 7.62
N LEU A 155 7.16 -11.94 7.94
CA LEU A 155 7.39 -13.22 8.61
C LEU A 155 8.25 -14.17 7.77
N LEU A 156 7.93 -14.30 6.48
CA LEU A 156 8.66 -15.18 5.55
C LEU A 156 10.10 -14.70 5.30
N ASN A 157 10.37 -13.40 5.48
CA ASN A 157 11.69 -12.83 5.33
C ASN A 157 12.41 -12.59 6.68
N ALA A 158 11.79 -12.95 7.81
CA ALA A 158 12.37 -12.73 9.12
C ALA A 158 13.56 -13.69 9.33
N PRO A 159 14.73 -13.20 9.76
CA PRO A 159 15.83 -14.07 10.14
C PRO A 159 15.40 -14.99 11.27
N LEU A 160 15.82 -16.26 11.24
CA LEU A 160 15.47 -17.25 12.27
C LEU A 160 15.87 -16.82 13.70
N SER A 161 16.89 -15.95 13.83
CA SER A 161 17.31 -15.35 15.09
C SER A 161 16.28 -14.41 15.72
N CYS A 162 15.34 -13.86 14.95
CA CYS A 162 14.26 -13.01 15.45
C CYS A 162 13.19 -13.79 16.24
N PHE A 163 13.16 -15.12 16.11
CA PHE A 163 12.23 -16.01 16.84
C PHE A 163 12.86 -16.60 18.11
N LYS A 164 14.18 -16.53 18.26
CA LYS A 164 14.89 -16.94 19.47
C LYS A 164 14.98 -15.76 20.43
N ARG A 165 13.92 -15.53 21.18
CA ARG A 165 13.94 -14.70 22.39
C ARG A 165 13.11 -15.35 23.47
#